data_AF-A0A9R1DK55-F1
#
_entry.id   AF-A0A9R1DK55-F1
#
_cell.length_a   1.000
_cell.length_b   1.000
_cell.length_c   1.000
_cell.angle_alpha   90.00
_cell.angle_beta   90.00
_cell.angle_gamma   90.00
#
_symmetry.space_group_name_H-M   'P 1'
#
loop_
_entity.id
_entity.type
_entity.pdbx_description
1 polymer ?
#
loop_
_entity_poly.entity_id
_entity_poly.type
_entity_poly.pdbx_seq_one_letter_code
_entity_poly.pdbx_strand_id
1 'polypeptide(L)'
;SRTLFILEAAPALHKFTLSRERHACAIPSEDSAEKTNVEWEPSKDLKHLNLKLLRMYGFEDEDKVTNYIRLVMERAVRLKRIELRGEVPCEKCDAIYPRRSQVDKGRRRRIKERLTHESSSAVGMIMLVAAMPAQ
;
A
#
# COMPACT_ATOMS: atom_id res chain seq x y z
N SER A 1 -4.39 -1.48 -11.53
CA SER A 1 -5.71 -1.36 -10.89
C SER A 1 -6.31 -2.70 -10.42
N ARG A 2 -5.69 -3.87 -10.66
CA ARG A 2 -6.29 -5.20 -10.38
C ARG A 2 -6.62 -5.55 -8.92
N THR A 3 -6.08 -4.87 -7.90
CA THR A 3 -6.36 -5.21 -6.48
C THR A 3 -7.55 -4.44 -5.88
N LEU A 4 -8.24 -3.59 -6.65
CA LEU A 4 -9.36 -2.80 -6.14
C LEU A 4 -10.61 -3.64 -5.87
N PHE A 5 -10.74 -4.85 -6.43
CA PHE A 5 -11.88 -5.76 -6.19
C PHE A 5 -12.05 -6.15 -4.73
N ILE A 6 -10.97 -6.14 -3.95
CA ILE A 6 -11.00 -6.45 -2.53
C ILE A 6 -11.90 -5.44 -1.80
N LEU A 7 -11.98 -4.20 -2.31
CA LEU A 7 -12.86 -3.19 -1.73
C LEU A 7 -14.35 -3.49 -1.97
N GLU A 8 -14.69 -4.30 -2.97
CA GLU A 8 -16.06 -4.76 -3.20
C GLU A 8 -16.34 -6.06 -2.45
N ALA A 9 -15.44 -7.02 -2.57
CA ALA A 9 -15.60 -8.35 -2.00
C ALA A 9 -15.58 -8.36 -0.45
N ALA A 10 -14.96 -7.35 0.17
CA ALA A 10 -14.82 -7.27 1.62
C ALA A 10 -15.40 -5.96 2.18
N PRO A 11 -16.74 -5.77 2.18
CA PRO A 11 -17.36 -4.51 2.62
C PRO A 11 -17.12 -4.19 4.11
N ALA A 12 -16.79 -5.19 4.92
CA ALA A 12 -16.43 -5.04 6.34
C ALA A 12 -14.93 -4.78 6.58
N LEU A 13 -14.12 -4.66 5.52
CA LEU A 13 -12.68 -4.46 5.64
C LEU A 13 -12.34 -3.11 6.25
N HIS A 14 -11.62 -3.12 7.37
CA HIS A 14 -11.24 -1.90 8.08
C HIS A 14 -9.80 -1.46 7.77
N LYS A 15 -8.91 -2.43 7.52
CA LYS A 15 -7.49 -2.23 7.27
C LYS A 15 -7.10 -3.08 6.06
N PHE A 16 -6.47 -2.46 5.09
CA PHE A 16 -5.95 -3.14 3.92
C PHE A 16 -4.44 -2.97 3.82
N THR A 17 -3.70 -4.07 3.72
CA THR A 17 -2.24 -4.07 3.66
C THR A 17 -1.79 -4.68 2.35
N LEU A 18 -0.92 -3.97 1.65
CA LEU A 18 -0.29 -4.43 0.41
C LEU A 18 1.23 -4.40 0.60
N SER A 19 1.86 -5.54 0.40
CA SER A 19 3.31 -5.68 0.37
C SER A 19 3.73 -6.30 -0.96
N ARG A 20 4.90 -5.90 -1.46
CA ARG A 20 5.57 -6.63 -2.52
C ARG A 20 6.56 -7.59 -1.87
N GLU A 21 6.24 -8.86 -1.86
CA GLU A 21 7.20 -9.92 -1.52
C GLU A 21 8.19 -10.08 -2.66
N ARG A 22 9.48 -10.10 -2.32
CA ARG A 22 10.58 -10.19 -3.30
C ARG A 22 11.53 -11.34 -3.02
N HIS A 23 11.27 -12.09 -1.96
CA HIS A 23 12.11 -13.19 -1.54
C HIS A 23 11.24 -14.43 -1.36
N ALA A 24 11.68 -15.56 -1.93
CA ALA A 24 11.00 -16.85 -1.79
C ALA A 24 10.98 -17.38 -0.33
N CYS A 25 11.63 -16.67 0.59
CA CYS A 25 11.63 -16.99 2.01
C CYS A 25 10.34 -16.58 2.74
N ALA A 26 9.49 -15.75 2.12
CA ALA A 26 8.19 -15.41 2.69
C ALA A 26 7.34 -16.68 2.78
N ILE A 27 6.99 -17.07 4.01
CA ILE A 27 5.95 -18.08 4.21
C ILE A 27 4.62 -17.32 4.16
N PRO A 28 3.68 -17.72 3.29
CA PRO A 28 2.34 -17.16 3.28
C PRO A 28 1.70 -17.33 4.66
N SER A 29 1.23 -16.25 5.29
CA SER A 29 0.41 -16.34 6.50
C SER A 29 -1.00 -16.83 6.18
N GLU A 30 -1.78 -17.26 7.18
CA GLU A 30 -3.21 -17.61 6.97
C GLU A 30 -4.01 -16.45 6.33
N ASP A 31 -3.61 -15.20 6.60
CA ASP A 31 -4.20 -13.98 6.02
C ASP A 31 -3.65 -13.60 4.63
N SER A 32 -2.73 -14.41 4.08
CA SER A 32 -2.12 -14.11 2.78
C SER A 32 -2.99 -14.67 1.65
N ALA A 33 -3.13 -13.89 0.58
CA ALA A 33 -3.81 -14.30 -0.63
C ALA A 33 -2.82 -14.34 -1.79
N GLU A 34 -2.83 -15.44 -2.54
CA GLU A 34 -2.04 -15.52 -3.76
C GLU A 34 -2.53 -14.51 -4.80
N LYS A 35 -1.58 -13.95 -5.55
CA LYS A 35 -1.87 -13.04 -6.65
C LYS A 35 -2.51 -13.81 -7.81
N THR A 36 -3.82 -13.81 -7.88
CA THR A 36 -4.58 -14.34 -9.01
C THR A 36 -4.70 -13.31 -10.14
N ASN A 37 -4.62 -13.76 -11.40
CA ASN A 37 -4.85 -12.91 -12.57
C ASN A 37 -6.35 -12.70 -12.79
N VAL A 38 -7.01 -12.02 -11.86
CA VAL A 38 -8.42 -11.66 -12.04
C VAL A 38 -8.49 -10.40 -12.91
N GLU A 39 -9.08 -10.54 -14.09
CA GLU A 39 -9.51 -9.43 -14.93
C GLU A 39 -10.85 -8.96 -14.41
N TRP A 40 -10.81 -7.96 -13.53
CA TRP A 40 -11.99 -7.43 -12.87
C TRP A 40 -12.03 -5.90 -13.04
N GLU A 41 -13.11 -5.41 -13.63
CA GLU A 41 -13.39 -3.99 -13.73
C GLU A 41 -14.21 -3.55 -12.51
N PRO A 42 -13.68 -2.66 -11.64
CA PRO A 42 -14.44 -2.16 -10.52
C PRO A 42 -15.67 -1.38 -10.97
N SER A 43 -16.80 -1.62 -10.30
CA SER A 43 -17.96 -0.74 -10.44
C SER A 43 -17.55 0.71 -10.16
N LYS A 44 -17.92 1.63 -11.06
CA LYS A 44 -17.58 3.06 -10.96
C LYS A 44 -18.24 3.72 -9.75
N ASP A 45 -19.38 3.18 -9.29
CA ASP A 45 -20.16 3.72 -8.19
C ASP A 45 -19.81 3.11 -6.83
N LEU A 46 -18.78 2.26 -6.78
CA LEU A 46 -18.39 1.58 -5.56
C LEU A 46 -17.85 2.55 -4.51
N LYS A 47 -18.58 2.67 -3.40
CA LYS A 47 -18.14 3.40 -2.20
C LYS A 47 -17.91 2.44 -1.05
N HIS A 48 -16.64 2.22 -0.71
CA HIS A 48 -16.28 1.44 0.46
C HIS A 48 -16.40 2.29 1.74
N LEU A 49 -17.33 1.93 2.62
CA LEU A 49 -17.67 2.73 3.81
C LEU A 49 -16.88 2.35 5.07
N ASN A 50 -16.18 1.21 5.11
CA ASN A 50 -15.52 0.75 6.35
C ASN A 50 -13.99 0.82 6.35
N LEU A 51 -13.34 0.97 5.19
CA LEU A 51 -11.88 1.03 5.11
C LEU A 51 -11.38 2.34 5.75
N LYS A 52 -10.58 2.20 6.81
CA LYS A 52 -10.01 3.32 7.56
C LYS A 52 -8.50 3.47 7.33
N LEU A 53 -7.81 2.37 7.01
CA LEU A 53 -6.35 2.34 6.87
C LEU A 53 -5.92 1.56 5.62
N LEU A 54 -5.16 2.22 4.75
CA LEU A 54 -4.37 1.60 3.69
C LEU A 54 -2.89 1.58 4.11
N ARG A 55 -2.23 0.43 4.02
CA ARG A 55 -0.80 0.27 4.34
C ARG A 55 -0.07 -0.35 3.15
N MET A 56 1.04 0.26 2.73
CA MET A 56 1.81 -0.18 1.57
C MET A 56 3.31 -0.34 1.89
N TYR A 57 3.93 -1.41 1.40
CA TYR A 57 5.35 -1.73 1.58
C TYR A 57 6.09 -2.03 0.26
N GLY A 58 7.31 -1.50 0.10
CA GLY A 58 8.32 -2.06 -0.82
C GLY A 58 8.04 -1.92 -2.33
N PHE A 59 7.24 -0.94 -2.74
CA PHE A 59 6.91 -0.70 -4.15
C PHE A 59 7.97 0.13 -4.88
N GLU A 60 8.32 -0.27 -6.10
CA GLU A 60 9.25 0.47 -6.96
C GLU A 60 8.56 1.53 -7.80
N ASP A 61 7.43 1.21 -8.42
CA ASP A 61 6.84 2.05 -9.44
C ASP A 61 5.98 3.17 -8.81
N GLU A 62 6.55 4.37 -8.71
CA GLU A 62 5.90 5.53 -8.09
C GLU A 62 4.59 5.91 -8.77
N ASP A 63 4.52 5.81 -10.10
CA ASP A 63 3.32 6.16 -10.87
C ASP A 63 2.20 5.16 -10.59
N LYS A 64 2.51 3.86 -10.62
CA LYS A 64 1.53 2.83 -10.28
C LYS A 64 1.03 2.97 -8.85
N VAL A 65 1.91 3.26 -7.90
CA VAL A 65 1.52 3.43 -6.49
C VAL A 65 0.67 4.68 -6.31
N THR A 66 1.07 5.80 -6.90
CA THR A 66 0.33 7.07 -6.82
C THR A 66 -1.07 6.90 -7.41
N ASN A 67 -1.17 6.34 -8.62
CA ASN A 67 -2.46 6.09 -9.27
C ASN A 67 -3.32 5.11 -8.47
N TYR A 68 -2.73 4.08 -7.87
CA TYR A 68 -3.45 3.16 -7.01
C TYR A 68 -4.02 3.85 -5.77
N ILE A 69 -3.22 4.65 -5.07
CA ILE A 69 -3.67 5.37 -3.87
C ILE A 69 -4.79 6.34 -4.21
N ARG A 70 -4.70 7.06 -5.34
CA ARG A 70 -5.79 7.93 -5.82
C ARG A 70 -7.10 7.17 -5.97
N LEU A 71 -7.06 6.01 -6.63
CA LEU A 71 -8.24 5.17 -6.83
C LEU A 71 -8.84 4.64 -5.51
N VAL A 72 -8.00 4.37 -4.51
CA VAL A 72 -8.47 3.98 -3.16
C VAL A 72 -9.07 5.17 -2.43
N MET A 73 -8.47 6.35 -2.50
CA MET A 73 -9.03 7.58 -1.89
C MET A 73 -10.39 7.94 -2.48
N GLU A 74 -10.56 7.76 -3.79
CA GLU A 74 -11.83 7.99 -4.50
C GLU A 74 -12.93 7.04 -4.03
N ARG A 75 -12.61 5.75 -3.86
CA ARG A 75 -13.60 4.71 -3.52
C ARG A 75 -13.84 4.54 -2.02
N ALA A 76 -12.82 4.72 -1.20
CA ALA A 76 -12.90 4.53 0.26
C ALA A 76 -13.18 5.87 0.95
N VAL A 77 -14.44 6.30 0.91
CA VAL A 77 -14.88 7.62 1.41
C VAL A 77 -14.65 7.83 2.92
N ARG A 78 -14.43 6.76 3.69
CA ARG A 78 -14.11 6.80 5.13
C ARG A 78 -12.64 6.49 5.44
N LEU A 79 -11.78 6.50 4.43
CA LEU A 79 -10.34 6.34 4.60
C LEU A 79 -9.80 7.49 5.45
N LYS A 80 -9.05 7.15 6.50
CA LYS A 80 -8.49 8.14 7.44
C LYS A 80 -6.98 8.22 7.37
N ARG A 81 -6.33 7.12 6.98
CA ARG A 81 -4.87 7.01 7.05
C ARG A 81 -4.32 6.16 5.91
N ILE A 82 -3.22 6.63 5.32
CA ILE A 82 -2.40 5.89 4.36
C ILE A 82 -0.98 5.81 4.94
N GLU A 83 -0.45 4.61 5.10
CA GLU A 83 0.90 4.38 5.58
C GLU A 83 1.81 3.87 4.45
N LEU A 84 2.79 4.70 4.08
CA LEU A 84 3.87 4.30 3.17
C LEU A 84 5.06 3.87 4.00
N ARG A 85 5.30 2.56 4.05
CA ARG A 85 6.37 1.92 4.83
C ARG A 85 7.47 1.44 3.91
N GLY A 86 8.70 1.47 4.44
CA GLY A 86 9.83 0.93 3.71
C GLY A 86 9.78 -0.58 3.63
N GLU A 87 10.59 -1.13 2.73
CA GLU A 87 10.78 -2.57 2.63
C GLU A 87 11.14 -3.16 3.99
N VAL A 88 10.43 -4.21 4.39
CA VAL A 88 10.72 -4.94 5.62
C VAL A 88 11.84 -5.93 5.32
N PRO A 89 12.90 -5.98 6.14
CA PRO A 89 13.92 -7.01 6.04
C PRO A 89 13.31 -8.40 6.01
N CYS A 90 13.88 -9.31 5.21
CA CYS A 90 13.53 -10.71 5.38
C CYS A 90 14.16 -11.20 6.69
N GLU A 91 13.36 -11.80 7.57
CA GLU A 91 13.87 -12.35 8.84
C GLU A 91 14.71 -13.62 8.62
N LYS A 92 14.57 -14.27 7.46
CA LYS A 92 15.23 -15.55 7.15
C LYS A 92 16.49 -15.42 6.32
N CYS A 93 16.68 -14.29 5.66
CA CYS A 93 17.91 -14.00 4.96
C CYS A 93 18.31 -12.56 5.25
N ASP A 94 19.58 -12.34 5.58
CA ASP A 94 20.17 -11.00 5.82
C ASP A 94 20.23 -10.12 4.56
N ALA A 95 19.37 -10.38 3.57
CA ALA A 95 19.23 -9.62 2.36
C ALA A 95 18.49 -8.29 2.62
N ILE A 96 19.07 -7.43 3.46
CA ILE A 96 18.77 -6.00 3.42
C ILE A 96 19.77 -5.40 2.45
N TYR A 97 19.33 -4.95 1.27
CA TYR A 97 20.20 -4.14 0.41
C TYR A 97 20.16 -2.69 0.94
N PRO A 98 21.21 -2.19 1.63
CA PRO A 98 21.12 -0.91 2.36
C PRO A 98 20.86 0.27 1.41
N ARG A 99 21.42 0.21 0.19
CA ARG A 99 21.16 1.17 -0.89
C ARG A 99 19.67 1.23 -1.30
N ARG A 100 18.94 0.12 -1.20
CA ARG A 100 17.51 0.06 -1.55
C ARG A 100 16.63 0.76 -0.51
N SER A 101 16.99 0.70 0.77
CA SER A 101 16.24 1.39 1.82
C SER A 101 16.26 2.92 1.67
N GLN A 102 17.39 3.48 1.22
CA GLN A 102 17.51 4.92 0.94
C GLN A 102 16.70 5.33 -0.28
N VAL A 103 16.78 4.53 -1.36
CA VAL A 103 15.97 4.73 -2.57
C VAL A 103 14.49 4.68 -2.22
N ASP A 104 14.06 3.69 -1.45
CA ASP A 104 12.68 3.56 -0.98
C ASP A 104 12.20 4.78 -0.16
N LYS A 105 13.02 5.29 0.78
CA LYS A 105 12.71 6.53 1.51
C LYS A 105 12.46 7.70 0.56
N GLY A 106 13.33 7.90 -0.42
CA GLY A 106 13.18 8.94 -1.44
C GLY A 106 11.91 8.79 -2.29
N ARG A 107 11.60 7.56 -2.73
CA ARG A 107 10.39 7.25 -3.50
C ARG A 107 9.13 7.57 -2.70
N ARG A 108 9.06 7.13 -1.44
CA ARG A 108 7.91 7.38 -0.57
C ARG A 108 7.68 8.86 -0.32
N ARG A 109 8.75 9.64 -0.16
CA ARG A 109 8.67 11.11 -0.07
C ARG A 109 8.03 11.71 -1.33
N ARG A 110 8.50 11.33 -2.52
CA ARG A 110 7.95 11.82 -3.80
C ARG A 110 6.49 11.43 -4.01
N ILE A 111 6.11 10.19 -3.67
CA ILE A 111 4.70 9.75 -3.73
C ILE A 111 3.84 10.61 -2.81
N LYS A 112 4.29 10.85 -1.57
CA LYS A 112 3.58 11.73 -0.64
C LYS A 112 3.45 13.13 -1.23
N GLU A 113 4.54 13.74 -1.69
CA GLU A 113 4.55 15.08 -2.28
C GLU A 113 3.54 15.22 -3.43
N ARG A 114 3.54 14.26 -4.37
CA ARG A 114 2.59 14.23 -5.50
C ARG A 114 1.14 14.19 -5.03
N LEU A 115 0.82 13.33 -4.07
CA LEU A 115 -0.54 13.20 -3.55
C LEU A 115 -0.98 14.44 -2.74
N THR A 116 -0.05 15.10 -2.05
CA THR A 116 -0.35 16.27 -1.22
C THR A 116 -0.38 17.59 -1.99
N HIS A 117 0.38 17.72 -3.08
CA HIS A 117 0.36 18.90 -3.94
C HIS A 117 -1.02 19.09 -4.59
N GLU A 118 -1.64 17.99 -4.99
CA GLU A 118 -2.91 17.98 -5.71
C GLU A 118 -4.14 18.06 -4.79
N SER A 119 -3.97 17.74 -3.50
CA SER A 119 -5.06 17.69 -2.55
C SER A 119 -4.61 18.04 -1.14
N SER A 120 -5.01 19.22 -0.68
CA SER A 120 -4.71 19.68 0.69
C SER A 120 -5.28 18.75 1.78
N SER A 121 -6.41 18.08 1.51
CA SER A 121 -6.99 17.09 2.44
C SER A 121 -6.15 15.81 2.56
N ALA A 122 -5.27 15.51 1.59
CA ALA A 122 -4.39 14.35 1.63
C ALA A 122 -3.19 14.52 2.58
N VAL A 123 -2.83 15.75 2.93
CA VAL A 123 -1.64 16.10 3.75
C VAL A 123 -1.69 15.42 5.12
N GLY A 124 -2.85 15.44 5.78
CA GLY A 124 -3.05 14.85 7.10
C GLY A 124 -3.26 13.33 7.09
N MET A 125 -3.59 12.74 5.93
CA MET A 125 -3.88 11.31 5.82
C MET A 125 -2.63 10.47 5.53
N ILE A 126 -1.61 11.01 4.85
CA ILE A 126 -0.46 10.23 4.36
C ILE A 126 0.72 10.30 5.33
N MET A 127 1.07 9.15 5.89
CA MET A 127 2.14 8.96 6.86
C MET A 127 3.31 8.19 6.26
N LEU A 128 4.51 8.75 6.36
CA LEU A 128 5.76 8.04 6.09
C LEU A 128 6.19 7.38 7.38
N VAL A 129 6.17 6.04 7.43
CA VAL A 129 6.53 5.30 8.64
C VAL A 129 7.85 4.56 8.39
N ALA A 130 8.83 4.72 9.28
CA ALA A 130 10.07 3.97 9.22
C ALA A 130 9.80 2.47 9.45
N ALA A 131 10.63 1.59 8.88
CA ALA A 131 10.66 0.20 9.35
C ALA A 131 11.11 0.24 10.82
N MET A 132 10.38 -0.46 11.69
CA MET A 132 10.84 -0.65 13.07
C MET A 132 12.12 -1.49 13.01
N PRO A 133 13.15 -1.20 13.83
CA PRO A 133 14.26 -2.13 13.98
C PRO A 133 13.72 -3.46 14.52
N ALA A 134 14.25 -4.58 14.02
CA ALA A 134 13.99 -5.88 14.61
C ALA A 134 14.47 -5.83 16.08
N GLN A 135 13.62 -6.29 17.01
CA GLN A 135 13.99 -6.48 18.42
C GLN A 135 14.86 -7.72 18.57
#